data_AF-A0A7C5R886-F1
#
_entry.id   AF-A0A7C5R886-F1
#
_cell.length_a   1.000
_cell.length_b   1.000
_cell.length_c   1.000
_cell.angle_alpha   90.00
_cell.angle_beta   90.00
_cell.angle_gamma   90.00
#
_symmetry.space_group_name_H-M   'P 1'
#
loop_
_entity.id
_entity.type
_entity.pdbx_description
1 polymer ?
#
loop_
_entity_poly.entity_id
_entity_poly.type
_entity_poly.pdbx_seq_one_letter_code
_entity_poly.pdbx_strand_id
1 'polypeptide(L)'
;MSDIIKHECGIALIRLRKPLAYYIEKYGTPTYASRKLYLLMEKQKNRGQDGAGVVNIKLQQEPGLKYISRYRSVDQDPISDIFRKINKKYQKAQRQGEVFYDADWLRANVAFTGELWLGHLRYGTHGKNSIENCHPL
;
A
#
# COMPACT_ATOMS: atom_id res chain seq x y z
N MET A 1 13.90 -19.98 -21.29
CA MET A 1 14.07 -20.72 -20.02
C MET A 1 13.73 -19.75 -18.89
N SER A 2 12.63 -19.94 -18.20
CA SER A 2 12.28 -19.15 -17.01
C SER A 2 13.13 -19.61 -15.83
N ASP A 3 13.77 -18.68 -15.13
CA ASP A 3 14.52 -18.99 -13.92
C ASP A 3 13.68 -19.79 -12.90
N ILE A 4 14.32 -20.70 -12.19
CA ILE A 4 13.71 -21.44 -11.08
C ILE A 4 13.24 -20.41 -10.04
N ILE A 5 11.92 -20.31 -9.83
CA ILE A 5 11.35 -19.50 -8.76
C ILE A 5 11.70 -20.18 -7.44
N LYS A 6 12.76 -19.70 -6.76
CA LYS A 6 13.07 -20.09 -5.39
C LYS A 6 11.97 -19.58 -4.45
N HIS A 7 11.88 -20.17 -3.25
CA HIS A 7 10.99 -19.75 -2.16
C HIS A 7 11.33 -18.35 -1.64
N GLU A 8 11.19 -17.34 -2.49
CA GLU A 8 11.58 -15.96 -2.27
C GLU A 8 10.33 -15.08 -2.18
N CYS A 9 10.21 -14.36 -1.07
CA CYS A 9 9.24 -13.29 -0.90
C CYS A 9 9.40 -12.20 -1.98
N GLY A 10 8.31 -11.50 -2.30
CA GLY A 10 8.32 -10.34 -3.20
C GLY A 10 8.35 -9.02 -2.44
N ILE A 11 9.01 -7.99 -2.98
CA ILE A 11 8.98 -6.62 -2.44
C ILE A 11 8.62 -5.65 -3.56
N ALA A 12 7.76 -4.68 -3.25
CA ALA A 12 7.47 -3.54 -4.10
C ALA A 12 7.66 -2.25 -3.30
N LEU A 13 8.49 -1.33 -3.78
CA LEU A 13 8.73 -0.04 -3.13
C LEU A 13 8.39 1.10 -4.09
N ILE A 14 7.62 2.07 -3.59
CA ILE A 14 7.35 3.33 -4.29
C ILE A 14 7.73 4.47 -3.36
N ARG A 15 8.56 5.39 -3.87
CA ARG A 15 8.81 6.70 -3.26
C ARG A 15 8.34 7.78 -4.22
N LEU A 16 7.34 8.55 -3.83
CA LEU A 16 6.94 9.75 -4.54
C LEU A 16 8.03 10.81 -4.38
N ARG A 17 8.55 11.32 -5.50
CA ARG A 17 9.61 12.35 -5.53
C ARG A 17 9.05 13.77 -5.65
N LYS A 18 7.73 13.90 -5.74
CA LYS A 18 6.97 15.15 -5.78
C LYS A 18 5.88 15.12 -4.71
N PRO A 19 5.33 16.27 -4.29
CA PRO A 19 4.20 16.32 -3.36
C PRO A 19 2.96 15.63 -3.94
N LEU A 20 2.02 15.21 -3.08
CA LEU A 20 0.77 14.56 -3.50
C LEU A 20 -0.03 15.43 -4.50
N ALA A 21 -0.04 16.75 -4.31
CA ALA A 21 -0.70 17.71 -5.20
C ALA A 21 -0.27 17.55 -6.67
N TYR A 22 1.03 17.37 -6.93
CA TYR A 22 1.55 17.15 -8.29
C TYR A 22 0.93 15.93 -8.96
N TYR A 23 0.73 14.84 -8.21
CA TYR A 23 0.13 13.62 -8.77
C TYR A 23 -1.38 13.76 -8.97
N ILE A 24 -2.06 14.54 -8.12
CA ILE A 24 -3.48 14.86 -8.30
C ILE A 24 -3.67 15.66 -9.59
N GLU A 25 -2.91 16.74 -9.77
CA GLU A 25 -2.97 17.59 -10.97
C GLU A 25 -2.61 16.80 -12.24
N LYS A 26 -1.50 16.06 -12.21
CA LYS A 26 -1.01 15.34 -13.38
C LYS A 26 -1.86 14.15 -13.80
N TYR A 27 -2.42 13.41 -12.84
CA TYR A 27 -3.11 12.13 -13.10
C TYR A 27 -4.61 12.18 -12.80
N GLY A 28 -5.14 13.32 -12.35
CA GLY A 28 -6.55 13.48 -11.98
C GLY A 28 -6.98 12.63 -10.79
N THR A 29 -6.05 12.14 -9.96
CA THR A 29 -6.39 11.27 -8.83
C THR A 29 -5.35 11.29 -7.71
N PRO A 30 -5.77 11.29 -6.43
CA PRO A 30 -4.86 11.12 -5.30
C PRO A 30 -4.39 9.68 -5.11
N THR A 31 -5.03 8.71 -5.78
CA THR A 31 -4.80 7.27 -5.56
C THR A 31 -3.67 6.69 -6.41
N TYR A 32 -2.92 7.54 -7.12
CA TYR A 32 -1.89 7.12 -8.07
C TYR A 32 -0.90 6.11 -7.47
N ALA A 33 -0.29 6.44 -6.33
CA ALA A 33 0.71 5.60 -5.68
C ALA A 33 0.14 4.24 -5.25
N SER A 34 -1.05 4.25 -4.64
CA SER A 34 -1.75 3.03 -4.22
C SER A 34 -2.02 2.11 -5.40
N ARG A 35 -2.54 2.65 -6.52
CA ARG A 35 -2.82 1.85 -7.73
C ARG A 35 -1.55 1.30 -8.36
N LYS A 36 -0.47 2.08 -8.38
CA LYS A 36 0.84 1.60 -8.87
C LYS A 36 1.40 0.50 -7.98
N LEU A 37 1.31 0.62 -6.65
CA LEU A 37 1.79 -0.42 -5.74
C LEU A 37 1.00 -1.72 -5.93
N TYR A 38 -0.33 -1.62 -6.03
CA TYR A 38 -1.18 -2.78 -6.32
C TYR A 38 -0.70 -3.53 -7.58
N LEU A 39 -0.49 -2.81 -8.68
CA LEU A 39 -0.02 -3.40 -9.94
C LEU A 39 1.38 -4.04 -9.80
N LEU A 40 2.29 -3.41 -9.07
CA LEU A 40 3.64 -3.96 -8.82
C LEU A 40 3.59 -5.23 -7.96
N MET A 41 2.69 -5.30 -6.99
CA MET A 41 2.49 -6.48 -6.16
C MET A 41 1.82 -7.61 -6.94
N GLU A 42 0.76 -7.32 -7.71
CA GLU A 42 0.10 -8.31 -8.58
C GLU A 42 1.08 -8.90 -9.61
N LYS A 43 1.94 -8.08 -10.22
CA LYS A 43 3.00 -8.55 -11.13
C LYS A 43 3.95 -9.57 -10.48
N GLN A 44 4.10 -9.49 -9.15
CA GLN A 44 4.97 -10.36 -8.37
C GLN A 44 4.18 -11.43 -7.59
N LYS A 45 2.88 -11.63 -7.82
CA LYS A 45 2.02 -12.56 -7.04
C LYS A 45 2.55 -13.99 -6.96
N ASN A 46 3.31 -14.43 -7.95
CA ASN A 46 3.96 -15.75 -7.96
C ASN A 46 5.16 -15.86 -6.99
N ARG A 47 5.58 -14.77 -6.34
CA ARG A 47 6.64 -14.69 -5.33
C ARG A 47 6.09 -14.68 -3.89
N GLY A 48 4.83 -15.05 -3.69
CA GLY A 48 4.24 -15.16 -2.36
C GLY A 48 2.73 -15.06 -2.40
N GLN A 49 2.07 -16.13 -1.96
CA GLN A 49 0.60 -16.24 -1.94
C GLN A 49 0.08 -16.53 -0.53
N ASP A 50 0.96 -16.87 0.43
CA ASP A 50 0.56 -17.22 1.79
C ASP A 50 0.13 -16.00 2.61
N GLY A 51 0.61 -14.82 2.23
CA GLY A 51 0.19 -13.57 2.83
C GLY A 51 0.84 -12.36 2.17
N ALA A 52 0.39 -11.18 2.57
CA ALA A 52 0.94 -9.92 2.10
C ALA A 52 0.89 -8.85 3.18
N GLY A 53 1.65 -7.78 2.98
CA GLY A 53 1.53 -6.58 3.78
C GLY A 53 1.90 -5.34 2.99
N VAL A 54 1.30 -4.22 3.39
CA VAL A 54 1.55 -2.90 2.83
C VAL A 54 1.74 -1.92 3.98
N VAL A 55 2.79 -1.12 3.90
CA VAL A 55 3.00 0.06 4.75
C VAL A 55 3.07 1.32 3.89
N ASN A 56 2.49 2.39 4.40
CA ASN A 56 2.61 3.73 3.87
C ASN A 56 3.10 4.69 4.96
N ILE A 57 4.04 5.56 4.59
CA ILE A 57 4.66 6.54 5.49
C ILE A 57 4.46 7.94 4.90
N LYS A 58 3.90 8.84 5.71
CA LYS A 58 3.84 10.28 5.47
C LYS A 58 5.13 10.91 5.99
N LEU A 59 5.90 11.52 5.09
CA LEU A 59 7.16 12.19 5.43
C LEU A 59 6.89 13.61 5.89
N GLN A 60 7.65 14.12 6.86
CA GLN A 60 7.50 15.50 7.40
C GLN A 60 6.12 15.74 8.04
N GLN A 61 5.59 14.74 8.73
CA GLN A 61 4.32 14.89 9.43
C GLN A 61 4.55 15.62 10.76
N GLU A 62 3.62 16.50 11.13
CA GLU A 62 3.66 17.20 12.42
C GLU A 62 3.67 16.22 13.61
N PRO A 63 4.38 16.56 14.70
CA PRO A 63 4.36 15.76 15.93
C PRO A 63 2.94 15.49 16.43
N GLY A 64 2.70 14.27 16.93
CA GLY A 64 1.39 13.86 17.43
C GLY A 64 0.39 13.38 16.36
N LEU A 65 0.68 13.60 15.07
CA LEU A 65 -0.14 13.06 13.99
C LEU A 65 0.35 11.68 13.53
N LYS A 66 -0.60 10.83 13.15
CA LYS A 66 -0.30 9.50 12.62
C LYS A 66 0.41 9.62 11.26
N TYR A 67 1.65 9.14 11.19
CA TYR A 67 2.46 9.17 9.98
C TYR A 67 2.67 7.81 9.32
N ILE A 68 2.49 6.70 10.06
CA ILE A 68 2.60 5.33 9.56
C ILE A 68 1.23 4.64 9.48
N SER A 69 0.92 4.03 8.35
CA SER A 69 -0.28 3.23 8.12
C SER A 69 0.11 1.87 7.58
N ARG A 70 -0.43 0.79 8.16
CA ARG A 70 -0.04 -0.57 7.81
C ARG A 70 -1.25 -1.50 7.76
N TYR A 71 -1.27 -2.36 6.75
CA TYR A 71 -2.16 -3.51 6.67
C TYR A 71 -1.40 -4.77 6.29
N ARG A 72 -1.90 -5.89 6.79
CA ARG A 72 -1.41 -7.24 6.51
C ARG A 72 -2.60 -8.17 6.33
N SER A 73 -2.43 -9.21 5.54
CA SER A 73 -3.46 -10.21 5.30
C SER A 73 -2.83 -11.57 5.02
N VAL A 74 -3.50 -12.62 5.48
CA VAL A 74 -3.25 -14.04 5.18
C VAL A 74 -4.50 -14.69 4.57
N ASP A 75 -5.45 -13.86 4.12
CA ASP A 75 -6.66 -14.33 3.42
C ASP A 75 -6.28 -14.93 2.05
N GLN A 76 -7.23 -15.63 1.42
CA GLN A 76 -7.01 -16.34 0.15
C GLN A 76 -6.45 -15.45 -0.99
N ASP A 77 -6.81 -14.17 -1.04
CA ASP A 77 -6.19 -13.17 -1.90
C ASP A 77 -5.74 -11.97 -1.07
N PRO A 78 -4.53 -12.04 -0.48
CA PRO A 78 -4.11 -11.08 0.55
C PRO A 78 -3.79 -9.71 -0.04
N ILE A 79 -3.36 -9.65 -1.32
CA ILE A 79 -3.14 -8.38 -2.03
C ILE A 79 -4.49 -7.68 -2.21
N SER A 80 -5.48 -8.38 -2.78
CA SER A 80 -6.81 -7.84 -3.02
C SER A 80 -7.51 -7.40 -1.72
N ASP A 81 -7.42 -8.19 -0.65
CA ASP A 81 -7.97 -7.83 0.66
C ASP A 81 -7.38 -6.52 1.21
N ILE A 82 -6.05 -6.37 1.18
CA ILE A 82 -5.37 -5.15 1.66
C ILE A 82 -5.82 -3.93 0.85
N PHE A 83 -5.78 -4.01 -0.47
CA PHE A 83 -6.15 -2.86 -1.31
C PHE A 83 -7.64 -2.56 -1.27
N ARG A 84 -8.50 -3.55 -1.01
CA ARG A 84 -9.92 -3.31 -0.70
C ARG A 84 -10.07 -2.48 0.57
N LYS A 85 -9.34 -2.80 1.64
CA LYS A 85 -9.34 -2.02 2.90
C LYS A 85 -8.82 -0.59 2.70
N ILE A 86 -7.78 -0.41 1.89
CA ILE A 86 -7.26 0.92 1.52
C ILE A 86 -8.30 1.70 0.70
N ASN A 87 -8.87 1.09 -0.33
CA ASN A 87 -9.85 1.72 -1.22
C ASN A 87 -11.12 2.17 -0.47
N LYS A 88 -11.57 1.43 0.55
CA LYS A 88 -12.68 1.87 1.41
C LYS A 88 -12.42 3.23 2.07
N LYS A 89 -11.17 3.55 2.41
CA LYS A 89 -10.79 4.86 2.97
C LYS A 89 -10.90 5.97 1.93
N TYR A 90 -10.39 5.72 0.71
CA TYR A 90 -10.52 6.67 -0.39
C TYR A 90 -11.98 6.89 -0.78
N GLN A 91 -12.80 5.83 -0.82
CA GLN A 91 -14.23 5.97 -1.10
C GLN A 91 -14.93 6.81 -0.03
N LYS A 92 -14.59 6.64 1.26
CA LYS A 92 -15.13 7.48 2.33
C LYS A 92 -14.72 8.95 2.16
N ALA A 93 -13.47 9.21 1.78
CA ALA A 93 -12.97 10.55 1.50
C ALA A 93 -13.61 11.18 0.26
N GLN A 94 -13.79 10.40 -0.81
CA GLN A 94 -14.43 10.83 -2.05
C GLN A 94 -15.88 11.28 -1.83
N ARG A 95 -16.59 10.65 -0.90
CA ARG A 95 -17.95 11.07 -0.49
C ARG A 95 -18.00 12.43 0.22
N GLN A 96 -16.85 13.01 0.61
CA GLN A 96 -16.78 14.36 1.17
C GLN A 96 -16.75 15.45 0.08
N GLY A 97 -16.74 15.09 -1.21
CA GLY A 97 -16.78 16.04 -2.32
C GLY A 97 -15.39 16.46 -2.79
N GLU A 98 -15.25 17.73 -3.20
CA GLU A 98 -14.05 18.27 -3.86
C GLU A 98 -12.79 18.23 -2.98
N VAL A 99 -12.95 18.21 -1.65
CA VAL A 99 -11.84 18.03 -0.69
C VAL A 99 -11.07 16.72 -0.90
N PHE A 100 -11.63 15.76 -1.64
CA PHE A 100 -10.91 14.56 -2.07
C PHE A 100 -9.74 14.86 -3.02
N TYR A 101 -9.74 16.01 -3.69
CA TYR A 101 -8.65 16.45 -4.57
C TYR A 101 -7.72 17.46 -3.89
N ASP A 102 -7.99 17.82 -2.63
CA ASP A 102 -7.11 18.63 -1.79
C ASP A 102 -6.04 17.74 -1.14
N ALA A 103 -4.79 17.95 -1.54
CA ALA A 103 -3.65 17.17 -1.07
C ALA A 103 -3.40 17.31 0.44
N ASP A 104 -3.54 18.52 0.98
CA ASP A 104 -3.26 18.81 2.38
C ASP A 104 -4.37 18.24 3.26
N TRP A 105 -5.63 18.41 2.83
CA TRP A 105 -6.77 17.79 3.50
C TRP A 105 -6.65 16.26 3.52
N LEU A 106 -6.30 15.63 2.40
CA LEU A 106 -6.08 14.19 2.32
C LEU A 106 -4.95 13.71 3.23
N ARG A 107 -3.85 14.47 3.27
CA ARG A 107 -2.69 14.16 4.11
C ARG A 107 -3.01 14.30 5.60
N ALA A 108 -3.88 15.22 5.99
CA ALA A 108 -4.34 15.34 7.38
C ALA A 108 -5.37 14.27 7.77
N ASN A 109 -6.34 13.99 6.89
CA ASN A 109 -7.57 13.27 7.28
C ASN A 109 -7.64 11.81 6.83
N VAL A 110 -6.83 11.41 5.84
CA VAL A 110 -6.94 10.09 5.21
C VAL A 110 -5.65 9.31 5.41
N ALA A 111 -5.76 8.06 5.87
CA ALA A 111 -4.60 7.16 5.93
C ALA A 111 -4.21 6.68 4.53
N PHE A 112 -2.98 6.21 4.35
CA PHE A 112 -2.47 5.79 3.04
C PHE A 112 -2.37 6.93 2.02
N THR A 113 -1.94 8.12 2.43
CA THR A 113 -1.72 9.29 1.54
C THR A 113 -0.29 9.80 1.58
N GLY A 114 0.62 9.05 2.21
CA GLY A 114 2.03 9.40 2.31
C GLY A 114 2.85 9.08 1.06
N GLU A 115 4.09 9.54 1.07
CA GLU A 115 5.01 9.54 -0.07
C GLU A 115 5.77 8.22 -0.23
N LEU A 116 5.98 7.48 0.86
CA LEU A 116 6.68 6.20 0.82
C LEU A 116 5.70 5.05 1.00
N TRP A 117 5.82 4.06 0.13
CA TRP A 117 5.00 2.87 0.13
C TRP A 117 5.88 1.64 -0.03
N LEU A 118 5.64 0.64 0.79
CA LEU A 118 6.30 -0.66 0.68
C LEU A 118 5.27 -1.77 0.78
N GLY A 119 5.25 -2.63 -0.23
CA GLY A 119 4.50 -3.86 -0.29
C GLY A 119 5.42 -5.05 -0.14
N HIS A 120 4.96 -6.08 0.55
CA HIS A 120 5.67 -7.34 0.73
C HIS A 120 4.72 -8.49 0.44
N LEU A 121 5.21 -9.50 -0.29
CA LEU A 121 4.53 -10.77 -0.58
C LEU A 121 5.25 -11.86 0.18
N ARG A 122 4.51 -12.63 0.98
CA ARG A 122 5.07 -13.67 1.82
C ARG A 122 4.95 -15.01 1.11
N TYR A 123 6.09 -15.68 0.99
CA TYR A 123 6.18 -17.13 0.79
C TYR A 123 6.56 -17.77 2.13
N GLY A 124 5.63 -18.49 2.75
CA GLY A 124 5.80 -19.11 4.05
C GLY A 124 6.50 -20.46 3.91
N THR A 125 7.78 -20.53 4.29
CA THR A 125 8.51 -21.81 4.36
C THR A 125 8.44 -22.46 5.75
N HIS A 126 8.26 -21.66 6.80
CA HIS A 126 8.25 -22.11 8.20
C HIS A 126 7.21 -21.32 9.02
N GLY A 127 6.67 -21.98 10.06
CA GLY A 127 5.68 -21.42 10.97
C GLY A 127 4.24 -21.49 10.44
N LYS A 128 3.26 -21.43 11.36
CA LYS A 128 1.83 -21.36 10.98
C LYS A 128 1.59 -20.11 10.12
N ASN A 129 0.69 -20.21 9.15
CA ASN A 129 0.28 -19.04 8.37
C ASN A 129 -0.52 -18.09 9.26
N SER A 130 0.17 -17.07 9.80
CA SER A 130 -0.39 -16.12 10.75
C SER A 130 -0.03 -14.70 10.33
N ILE A 131 -0.90 -13.75 10.67
CA ILE A 131 -0.73 -12.35 10.32
C ILE A 131 0.52 -11.74 10.98
N GLU A 132 0.97 -12.27 12.12
CA GLU A 132 2.18 -11.81 12.80
C GLU A 132 3.43 -12.06 11.94
N ASN A 133 3.44 -13.13 11.15
CA ASN A 133 4.55 -13.52 10.28
C ASN A 133 4.58 -12.75 8.95
N CYS A 134 3.58 -11.89 8.68
CA CYS A 134 3.58 -11.04 7.50
C CYS A 134 4.41 -9.78 7.74
N HIS A 135 5.32 -9.49 6.80
CA HIS A 135 5.95 -8.19 6.70
C HIS A 135 5.04 -7.20 5.96
N PRO A 136 5.19 -5.88 6.16
CA PRO A 136 6.15 -5.23 7.07
C PRO A 136 5.82 -5.46 8.56
N LEU A 137 6.84 -5.70 9.39
CA LEU A 137 6.69 -5.84 10.84
C LEU A 137 6.44 -4.48 11.52
#